data_AF-A0A7L2DNX8-F1
#
_entry.id   AF-A0A7L2DNX8-F1
#
_cell.length_a   1.000
_cell.length_b   1.000
_cell.length_c   1.000
_cell.angle_alpha   90.00
_cell.angle_beta   90.00
_cell.angle_gamma   90.00
#
_symmetry.space_group_name_H-M   'P 1'
#
loop_
_entity.id
_entity.type
_entity.pdbx_description
1 polymer ?
#
loop_
_entity_poly.entity_id
_entity_poly.type
_entity_poly.pdbx_seq_one_letter_code
_entity_poly.pdbx_strand_id
1 'polypeptide(L)'
;AVLLAALSAARALSTCRTLDLEAARLKRIEAVRGQILSKLRLPAPPPDPEPGPGLPEDVRALYNSTRELLRQRARLREPED
;
A
#
# COMPACT_ATOMS: atom_id res chain seq x y z
N ALA A 1 -28.20 -17.38 -32.16
CA ALA A 1 -27.61 -18.58 -31.50
C ALA A 1 -26.11 -18.68 -31.73
N VAL A 2 -25.63 -18.79 -32.98
CA VAL A 2 -24.20 -18.97 -33.34
C VAL A 2 -23.28 -17.86 -32.80
N LEU A 3 -23.69 -16.60 -32.90
CA LEU A 3 -22.94 -15.46 -32.37
C LEU A 3 -22.74 -15.52 -30.83
N LEU A 4 -23.73 -16.01 -30.10
CA LEU A 4 -23.65 -16.17 -28.64
C LEU A 4 -22.65 -17.29 -28.26
N ALA A 5 -22.62 -18.37 -29.05
CA ALA A 5 -21.69 -19.47 -28.89
C ALA A 5 -20.25 -19.07 -29.21
N ALA A 6 -20.03 -18.25 -30.25
CA ALA A 6 -18.70 -17.74 -30.58
C ALA A 6 -18.17 -16.77 -29.51
N LEU A 7 -19.02 -15.89 -28.97
CA LEU A 7 -18.62 -14.92 -27.93
C LEU A 7 -18.27 -15.60 -26.59
N SER A 8 -19.00 -16.66 -26.23
CA SER A 8 -18.70 -17.47 -25.05
C SER A 8 -17.42 -18.29 -25.21
N ALA A 9 -17.17 -18.88 -26.38
CA ALA A 9 -15.91 -19.55 -26.69
C ALA A 9 -14.71 -18.58 -26.67
N ALA A 10 -14.86 -17.37 -27.22
CA ALA A 10 -13.83 -16.33 -27.17
C ALA A 10 -13.52 -15.86 -25.73
N ARG A 11 -14.54 -15.73 -24.86
CA ARG A 11 -14.35 -15.48 -23.43
C ARG A 11 -13.63 -16.63 -22.71
N ALA A 12 -13.88 -17.87 -23.11
CA ALA A 12 -13.22 -19.04 -22.53
C ALA A 12 -11.74 -19.19 -22.97
N LEU A 13 -11.37 -18.63 -24.12
CA LEU A 13 -9.98 -18.54 -24.58
C LEU A 13 -9.18 -17.41 -23.92
N SER A 14 -9.86 -16.47 -23.23
CA SER A 14 -9.21 -15.47 -22.39
C SER A 14 -8.94 -16.05 -21.01
N THR A 15 -7.66 -16.28 -20.70
CA THR A 15 -7.21 -16.83 -19.41
C THR A 15 -7.19 -15.79 -18.29
N CYS A 16 -7.33 -14.50 -18.62
CA CYS A 16 -7.35 -13.40 -17.66
C CYS A 16 -8.73 -13.32 -16.97
N ARG A 17 -8.80 -13.77 -15.72
CA ARG A 17 -9.95 -13.52 -14.86
C ARG A 17 -10.10 -12.01 -14.65
N THR A 18 -11.34 -11.52 -14.69
CA THR A 18 -11.65 -10.13 -14.31
C THR A 18 -11.11 -9.86 -12.91
N LEU A 19 -10.17 -8.91 -12.81
CA LEU A 19 -9.56 -8.53 -11.54
C LEU A 19 -10.51 -7.60 -10.79
N ASP A 20 -10.99 -8.05 -9.64
CA ASP A 20 -11.69 -7.20 -8.69
C ASP A 20 -10.66 -6.36 -7.92
N LEU A 21 -10.51 -5.11 -8.35
CA LEU A 21 -9.56 -4.17 -7.75
C LEU A 21 -9.94 -3.80 -6.31
N GLU A 22 -11.23 -3.81 -5.96
CA GLU A 22 -11.68 -3.51 -4.59
C GLU A 22 -11.31 -4.67 -3.65
N ALA A 23 -11.54 -5.91 -4.08
CA ALA A 23 -11.10 -7.07 -3.32
C ALA A 23 -9.56 -7.11 -3.16
N ALA A 24 -8.80 -6.74 -4.21
CA ALA A 24 -7.35 -6.64 -4.14
C ALA A 24 -6.89 -5.52 -3.19
N ARG A 25 -7.57 -4.37 -3.21
CA ARG A 25 -7.30 -3.23 -2.34
C ARG A 25 -7.52 -3.59 -0.86
N LEU A 26 -8.63 -4.25 -0.54
CA LEU A 26 -8.91 -4.70 0.83
C LEU A 26 -7.84 -5.68 1.35
N LYS A 27 -7.45 -6.66 0.53
CA LYS A 27 -6.33 -7.58 0.87
C LYS A 27 -5.02 -6.83 1.07
N ARG A 28 -4.76 -5.80 0.27
CA ARG A 28 -3.56 -4.97 0.41
C ARG A 28 -3.57 -4.17 1.70
N ILE A 29 -4.72 -3.64 2.13
CA ILE A 29 -4.87 -2.93 3.41
C ILE A 29 -4.50 -3.84 4.57
N GLU A 30 -5.03 -5.07 4.61
CA GLU A 30 -4.72 -6.01 5.69
C GLU A 30 -3.25 -6.47 5.68
N ALA A 31 -2.67 -6.68 4.49
CA ALA A 31 -1.24 -6.98 4.37
C ALA A 31 -0.36 -5.83 4.89
N VAL A 32 -0.70 -4.58 4.55
CA VAL A 32 0.02 -3.39 5.03
C VAL A 32 -0.16 -3.23 6.54
N ARG A 33 -1.35 -3.49 7.08
CA ARG A 33 -1.61 -3.49 8.53
C ARG A 33 -0.67 -4.46 9.26
N GLY A 34 -0.61 -5.71 8.82
CA GLY A 34 0.28 -6.72 9.40
C GLY A 34 1.77 -6.37 9.23
N GLN A 35 2.13 -5.80 8.08
CA GLN A 35 3.51 -5.36 7.82
C GLN A 35 3.97 -4.27 8.79
N ILE A 36 3.13 -3.26 9.05
CA ILE A 36 3.43 -2.18 10.00
C ILE A 36 3.62 -2.75 11.40
N LEU A 37 2.68 -3.57 11.88
CA LEU A 37 2.75 -4.17 13.22
C LEU A 37 3.98 -5.06 13.39
N SER A 38 4.30 -5.89 12.39
CA SER A 38 5.49 -6.75 12.39
C SER A 38 6.79 -5.94 12.45
N LYS A 39 6.90 -4.84 11.68
CA LYS A 39 8.08 -3.96 11.70
C LYS A 39 8.27 -3.27 13.05
N LEU A 40 7.17 -2.86 13.70
CA LEU A 40 7.19 -2.26 15.02
C LEU A 40 7.29 -3.30 16.15
N ARG A 41 7.25 -4.60 15.82
CA ARG A 41 7.20 -5.73 16.78
C ARG A 41 6.03 -5.62 17.77
N LEU A 42 4.90 -5.13 17.28
CA LEU A 42 3.67 -5.00 18.06
C LEU A 42 2.70 -6.13 17.70
N PRO A 43 2.06 -6.79 18.69
CA PRO A 43 1.05 -7.82 18.41
C PRO A 43 -0.29 -7.23 17.98
N ALA A 44 -0.58 -5.98 18.35
CA ALA A 44 -1.82 -5.25 18.06
C ALA A 44 -1.55 -3.73 18.05
N PRO A 45 -2.45 -2.91 17.48
CA PRO A 45 -2.36 -1.46 17.58
C PRO A 45 -2.32 -1.00 19.04
N PRO A 46 -1.46 -0.01 19.39
CA PRO A 46 -1.49 0.60 20.71
C PRO A 46 -2.80 1.37 20.93
N PRO A 47 -3.20 1.63 22.19
CA PRO A 47 -4.32 2.51 22.47
C PRO A 47 -4.06 3.92 21.91
N ASP A 48 -5.14 4.64 21.62
CA ASP A 48 -5.04 6.01 21.14
C ASP A 48 -4.29 6.89 22.16
N PRO A 49 -3.42 7.80 21.70
CA PRO A 49 -2.71 8.69 22.59
C PRO A 49 -3.69 9.66 23.26
N GLU A 50 -3.48 9.92 24.55
CA GLU A 50 -4.17 10.99 25.26
C GLU A 50 -3.91 12.34 24.57
N PRO A 51 -4.91 13.24 24.53
CA PRO A 51 -4.70 14.58 23.98
C PRO A 51 -3.66 15.33 24.81
N GLY A 52 -2.45 15.44 24.25
CA GLY A 52 -1.30 16.07 24.88
C GLY A 52 -0.88 17.36 24.18
N PRO A 53 0.10 18.08 24.74
CA PRO A 53 0.79 19.14 24.00
C PRO A 53 1.35 18.56 22.69
N GLY A 54 1.41 19.39 21.65
CA GLY A 54 1.92 18.96 20.34
C GLY A 54 3.34 18.37 20.41
N LEU A 55 3.74 17.64 19.36
CA LEU A 55 5.06 16.99 19.33
C LEU A 55 6.21 17.98 19.61
N PRO A 56 7.18 17.60 20.45
CA PRO A 56 8.41 18.36 20.66
C PRO A 56 9.15 18.70 19.35
N GLU A 57 9.82 19.85 19.33
CA GLU A 57 10.43 20.37 18.09
C GLU A 57 11.62 19.53 17.61
N ASP A 58 12.39 18.97 18.53
CA ASP A 58 13.48 18.03 18.24
C ASP A 58 12.96 16.75 17.56
N VAL A 59 11.86 16.19 18.04
CA VAL A 59 11.19 15.03 17.41
C VAL A 59 10.69 15.37 16.01
N ARG A 60 10.09 16.55 15.85
CA ARG A 60 9.64 17.06 14.54
C ARG A 60 10.80 17.25 13.56
N ALA A 61 11.91 17.84 14.03
CA ALA A 61 13.10 18.05 13.22
C ALA A 61 13.71 16.73 12.75
N LEU A 62 13.80 15.72 13.63
CA LEU A 62 14.28 14.38 13.30
C LEU A 62 13.40 13.68 12.25
N TYR A 63 12.07 13.80 12.38
CA TYR A 63 11.14 13.27 11.38
C TYR A 63 11.35 13.95 10.02
N ASN A 64 11.46 15.28 10.01
CA ASN A 64 11.64 16.06 8.78
C ASN A 64 12.96 15.76 8.07
N SER A 65 14.07 15.62 8.81
CA SER A 65 15.36 15.26 8.23
C SER A 65 15.33 13.88 7.57
N THR A 66 14.70 12.90 8.22
CA THR A 66 14.53 11.54 7.68
C THR A 66 13.68 11.55 6.41
N ARG A 67 12.59 12.33 6.38
CA ARG A 67 11.75 12.48 5.19
C ARG A 67 12.51 13.10 4.03
N GLU A 68 13.32 14.13 4.29
CA GLU A 68 14.07 14.80 3.24
C GLU A 68 15.14 13.88 2.64
N LEU A 69 15.86 13.14 3.48
CA LEU A 69 16.81 12.11 3.03
C LEU A 69 16.15 11.06 2.14
N LEU A 70 14.95 10.58 2.52
CA LEU A 70 14.20 9.61 1.71
C LEU A 70 13.77 10.20 0.36
N ARG A 71 13.37 11.47 0.32
CA ARG A 71 13.02 12.17 -0.93
C ARG A 71 14.23 12.33 -1.84
N GLN A 72 15.38 12.72 -1.29
CA GLN A 72 16.63 12.85 -2.05
C GLN A 72 17.02 11.51 -2.67
N ARG A 73 16.96 10.42 -1.89
CA ARG A 73 17.22 9.07 -2.38
C ARG A 73 16.25 8.64 -3.47
N ALA A 74 14.98 9.02 -3.38
CA ALA A 74 13.99 8.73 -4.41
C ALA A 74 14.29 9.47 -5.72
N ARG A 75 14.68 10.76 -5.66
CA ARG A 75 15.08 11.56 -6.83
C ARG A 75 16.31 10.99 -7.53
N LEU A 76 17.29 10.50 -6.77
CA LEU A 76 18.49 9.85 -7.31
C LEU A 76 18.20 8.47 -7.96
N ARG A 77 16.99 7.94 -7.75
CA ARG A 77 16.57 6.62 -8.25
C ARG A 77 15.66 6.74 -9.49
N GLU A 78 15.47 7.94 -10.02
CA GLU A 78 14.88 8.14 -11.36
C GLU A 78 15.63 7.27 -12.38
N PRO A 79 14.90 6.67 -13.34
CA PRO A 79 15.34 5.47 -14.03
C PRO A 79 16.52 5.74 -14.96
N GLU A 80 17.50 4.83 -15.01
CA GLU A 80 18.23 4.61 -16.25
C GLU A 80 17.24 3.98 -17.23
N ASP A 81 17.07 4.60 -18.40
CA ASP A 81 16.25 4.10 -19.52
C ASP A 81 16.69 2.70 -19.98
#